data_AF-A0AAD0W7X2-F1
#
_entry.id   AF-A0AAD0W7X2-F1
#
_cell.length_a   1.000
_cell.length_b   1.000
_cell.length_c   1.000
_cell.angle_alpha   90.00
_cell.angle_beta   90.00
_cell.angle_gamma   90.00
#
_symmetry.space_group_name_H-M   'P 1'
#
loop_
_entity.id
_entity.type
_entity.pdbx_description
1 polymer ?
#
loop_
_entity_poly.entity_id
_entity_poly.type
_entity_poly.pdbx_seq_one_letter_code
_entity_poly.pdbx_strand_id
1 'polypeptide(L)'
;MKRMLMLSTALALSSAAQAGALDDCMRTEAQTPAVSACLQQRLSKAEAELAQSENRASAAMRELDQITGNRYRARLALSQSKRAFKTYLDKQCRWVASSYASGNGADQAQAACRADLIEQRLSQLAAHAGN
;
A
#
# COMPACT_ATOMS: atom_id res chain seq x y z
N MET A 1 -55.53 -14.51 -0.44
CA MET A 1 -54.50 -13.73 -1.16
C MET A 1 -53.67 -12.94 -0.16
N LYS A 2 -52.50 -13.45 0.24
CA LYS A 2 -51.64 -12.79 1.25
C LYS A 2 -50.41 -12.25 0.52
N ARG A 3 -50.35 -10.94 0.34
CA ARG A 3 -49.23 -10.25 -0.32
C ARG A 3 -48.03 -10.28 0.62
N MET A 4 -47.07 -11.14 0.30
CA MET A 4 -45.80 -11.25 0.99
C MET A 4 -44.88 -10.13 0.46
N LEU A 5 -44.84 -9.01 1.19
CA LEU A 5 -43.87 -7.95 0.96
C LEU A 5 -42.51 -8.40 1.50
N MET A 6 -41.61 -8.82 0.61
CA MET A 6 -40.19 -8.94 0.95
C MET A 6 -39.60 -7.52 1.05
N LEU A 7 -39.27 -7.10 2.28
CA LEU A 7 -38.41 -5.95 2.54
C LEU A 7 -36.96 -6.39 2.28
N SER A 8 -36.41 -6.01 1.12
CA SER A 8 -34.99 -6.16 0.83
C SER A 8 -34.21 -5.02 1.48
N THR A 9 -33.62 -5.26 2.65
CA THR A 9 -32.67 -4.34 3.30
C THR A 9 -31.33 -4.39 2.56
N ALA A 10 -31.05 -3.37 1.75
CA ALA A 10 -29.72 -3.16 1.18
C ALA A 10 -28.77 -2.67 2.28
N LEU A 11 -27.91 -3.54 2.79
CA LEU A 11 -26.77 -3.11 3.61
C LEU A 11 -25.75 -2.41 2.70
N ALA A 12 -25.70 -1.08 2.76
CA ALA A 12 -24.59 -0.32 2.22
C ALA A 12 -23.35 -0.61 3.08
N LEU A 13 -22.45 -1.46 2.57
CA LEU A 13 -21.11 -1.60 3.11
C LEU A 13 -20.36 -0.30 2.79
N SER A 14 -20.32 0.63 3.75
CA SER A 14 -19.41 1.76 3.70
C SER A 14 -17.99 1.23 3.74
N SER A 15 -17.35 1.09 2.58
CA SER A 15 -15.90 0.91 2.52
C SER A 15 -15.28 2.16 3.15
N ALA A 16 -14.57 2.00 4.28
CA ALA A 16 -13.72 3.06 4.79
C ALA A 16 -12.65 3.30 3.71
N ALA A 17 -12.87 4.31 2.87
CA ALA A 17 -11.82 4.83 2.02
C ALA A 17 -10.79 5.44 2.98
N GLN A 18 -9.68 4.74 3.20
CA GLN A 18 -8.52 5.35 3.83
C GLN A 18 -8.18 6.59 3.00
N ALA A 19 -8.26 7.76 3.61
CA ALA A 19 -7.79 8.98 2.96
C ALA A 19 -6.33 8.77 2.54
N GLY A 20 -6.01 9.15 1.30
CA GLY A 20 -4.64 9.01 0.79
C GLY A 20 -3.69 9.95 1.51
N ALA A 21 -2.39 9.65 1.45
CA ALA A 21 -1.36 10.42 2.14
C ALA A 21 -1.35 11.91 1.78
N LEU A 22 -1.72 12.25 0.53
CA LEU A 22 -1.85 13.64 0.09
C LEU A 22 -2.96 14.37 0.84
N ASP A 23 -4.16 13.80 0.91
CA ASP A 23 -5.31 14.43 1.58
C ASP A 23 -5.05 14.63 3.07
N ASP A 24 -4.42 13.65 3.72
CA ASP A 24 -4.05 13.74 5.13
C ASP A 24 -3.04 14.86 5.40
N CYS A 25 -2.00 14.96 4.57
CA CYS A 25 -1.01 16.02 4.69
C CYS A 25 -1.62 17.40 4.36
N MET A 26 -2.49 17.51 3.35
CA MET A 26 -3.18 18.76 3.01
C MET A 26 -4.16 19.23 4.08
N ARG A 27 -4.79 18.30 4.82
CA ARG A 27 -5.67 18.67 5.95
C ARG A 27 -4.87 19.12 7.18
N THR A 28 -3.68 18.57 7.37
CA THR A 28 -2.82 18.85 8.54
C THR A 28 -2.02 20.13 8.34
N GLU A 29 -1.60 20.43 7.11
CA GLU A 29 -0.67 21.51 6.80
C GLU A 29 -1.31 22.61 5.96
N ALA A 30 -1.11 23.87 6.36
CA ALA A 30 -1.74 25.02 5.69
C ALA A 30 -0.98 25.51 4.43
N GLN A 31 0.28 25.11 4.24
CA GLN A 31 1.15 25.62 3.16
C GLN A 31 1.81 24.49 2.36
N THR A 32 1.99 24.71 1.05
CA THR A 32 2.55 23.73 0.12
C THR A 32 3.93 23.15 0.54
N PRO A 33 4.90 23.93 1.05
CA PRO A 33 6.17 23.35 1.51
C PRO A 33 6.00 22.40 2.71
N ALA A 34 5.07 22.70 3.61
CA ALA A 34 4.77 21.86 4.77
C ALA A 34 4.07 20.56 4.33
N VAL A 35 3.17 20.61 3.34
CA VAL A 35 2.60 19.41 2.70
C VAL A 35 3.69 18.52 2.11
N SER A 36 4.66 19.10 1.38
CA SER A 36 5.79 18.34 0.83
C SER A 36 6.62 17.67 1.93
N ALA A 37 6.91 18.37 3.03
CA ALA A 37 7.67 17.81 4.16
C ALA A 37 6.92 16.65 4.83
N CYS A 38 5.62 16.81 5.07
CA CYS A 38 4.75 15.75 5.60
C CYS A 38 4.78 14.50 4.72
N LEU A 39 4.65 14.67 3.41
CA LEU A 39 4.68 13.56 2.45
C LEU A 39 6.03 12.84 2.43
N GLN A 40 7.13 13.57 2.46
CA GLN A 40 8.47 12.95 2.50
C GLN A 40 8.70 12.19 3.81
N GLN A 41 8.22 12.70 4.93
CA GLN A 41 8.30 11.99 6.21
C GLN A 41 7.46 10.71 6.19
N ARG A 42 6.22 10.75 5.68
CA ARG A 42 5.37 9.55 5.54
C ARG A 42 6.00 8.53 4.62
N LEU A 43 6.48 8.95 3.45
CA LEU A 43 7.16 8.06 2.51
C LEU A 43 8.39 7.40 3.14
N SER A 44 9.26 8.18 3.79
CA SER A 44 10.47 7.67 4.45
C SER A 44 10.13 6.63 5.53
N LYS A 45 9.09 6.90 6.33
CA LYS A 45 8.59 5.95 7.33
C LYS A 45 8.08 4.67 6.68
N ALA A 46 7.23 4.79 5.66
CA ALA A 46 6.65 3.65 4.95
C ALA A 46 7.74 2.78 4.28
N GLU A 47 8.75 3.38 3.66
CA GLU A 47 9.88 2.66 3.04
C GLU A 47 10.71 1.89 4.09
N ALA A 48 10.95 2.48 5.26
CA ALA A 48 11.64 1.81 6.37
C ALA A 48 10.83 0.61 6.91
N GLU A 49 9.52 0.79 7.10
CA GLU A 49 8.61 -0.27 7.54
C GLU A 49 8.50 -1.40 6.51
N LEU A 50 8.50 -1.06 5.21
CA LEU A 50 8.47 -2.04 4.12
C LEU A 50 9.70 -2.91 4.14
N ALA A 51 10.90 -2.31 4.26
CA ALA A 51 12.15 -3.06 4.31
C ALA A 51 12.15 -4.06 5.49
N GLN A 52 11.71 -3.63 6.68
CA GLN A 52 11.57 -4.53 7.83
C GLN A 52 10.56 -5.64 7.59
N SER A 53 9.36 -5.30 7.08
CA SER A 53 8.28 -6.28 6.89
C SER A 53 8.61 -7.30 5.81
N GLU A 54 9.27 -6.89 4.72
CA GLU A 54 9.75 -7.81 3.70
C GLU A 54 10.86 -8.73 4.20
N ASN A 55 11.71 -8.27 5.13
CA ASN A 55 12.72 -9.12 5.76
C ASN A 55 12.07 -10.16 6.67
N ARG A 56 11.10 -9.76 7.51
CA ARG A 56 10.31 -10.69 8.33
C ARG A 56 9.59 -11.72 7.47
N ALA A 57 8.88 -11.28 6.43
CA ALA A 57 8.21 -12.18 5.50
C ALA A 57 9.20 -13.13 4.80
N SER A 58 10.38 -12.66 4.42
CA SER A 58 11.41 -13.51 3.81
C SER A 58 11.95 -14.58 4.77
N ALA A 59 12.03 -14.29 6.07
CA ALA A 59 12.39 -15.26 7.09
C ALA A 59 11.28 -16.31 7.27
N ALA A 60 10.02 -15.89 7.43
CA ALA A 60 8.88 -16.81 7.54
C ALA A 60 8.75 -17.73 6.31
N MET A 61 8.92 -17.20 5.10
CA MET A 61 8.87 -18.02 3.88
C MET A 61 10.06 -18.99 3.77
N ARG A 62 11.23 -18.64 4.31
CA ARG A 62 12.37 -19.54 4.39
C ARG A 62 12.08 -20.71 5.34
N GLU A 63 11.50 -20.43 6.50
CA GLU A 63 11.10 -21.45 7.47
C GLU A 63 10.05 -22.39 6.87
N LEU A 64 9.03 -21.84 6.21
CA LEU A 64 8.02 -22.63 5.50
C LEU A 64 8.65 -23.53 4.43
N ASP A 65 9.60 -23.00 3.65
CA ASP A 65 10.35 -23.79 2.66
C ASP A 65 11.16 -24.91 3.32
N GLN A 66 11.74 -24.69 4.50
CA GLN A 66 12.44 -25.75 5.25
C GLN A 66 11.49 -26.86 5.70
N ILE A 67 10.34 -26.50 6.29
CA ILE A 67 9.35 -27.47 6.79
C ILE A 67 8.71 -28.26 5.65
N THR A 68 8.46 -27.62 4.51
CA THR A 68 7.78 -28.24 3.36
C THR A 68 8.74 -28.92 2.38
N GLY A 69 10.04 -29.02 2.71
CA GLY A 69 11.05 -29.60 1.82
C GLY A 69 11.19 -28.85 0.50
N ASN A 70 11.01 -27.53 0.50
CA ASN A 70 11.04 -26.61 -0.64
C ASN A 70 9.98 -26.90 -1.72
N ARG A 71 8.96 -27.72 -1.44
CA ARG A 71 7.94 -28.11 -2.44
C ARG A 71 7.25 -26.92 -3.09
N TYR A 72 7.00 -25.86 -2.33
CA TYR A 72 6.24 -24.68 -2.78
C TYR A 72 7.10 -23.47 -3.14
N ARG A 73 8.40 -23.49 -2.81
CA ARG A 73 9.37 -22.42 -3.10
C ARG A 73 8.85 -21.03 -2.68
N ALA A 74 8.24 -20.96 -1.50
CA ALA A 74 7.55 -19.79 -0.97
C ALA A 74 8.47 -18.55 -0.92
N ARG A 75 9.74 -18.72 -0.54
CA ARG A 75 10.71 -17.61 -0.50
C ARG A 75 11.01 -17.08 -1.90
N LEU A 76 11.05 -17.96 -2.91
CA LEU A 76 11.24 -17.55 -4.30
C LEU A 76 10.02 -16.76 -4.80
N ALA A 77 8.81 -17.24 -4.53
CA ALA A 77 7.58 -16.57 -4.90
C ALA A 77 7.48 -15.17 -4.27
N LEU A 78 7.79 -15.03 -2.97
CA LEU A 78 7.87 -13.73 -2.32
C LEU A 78 8.93 -12.84 -2.97
N SER A 79 10.12 -13.38 -3.26
CA SER A 79 11.20 -12.62 -3.92
C SER A 79 10.77 -12.06 -5.29
N GLN A 80 10.02 -12.85 -6.07
CA GLN A 80 9.45 -12.40 -7.35
C GLN A 80 8.37 -11.32 -7.12
N SER A 81 7.49 -11.52 -6.15
CA SER A 81 6.45 -10.55 -5.78
C SER A 81 7.05 -9.20 -5.37
N LYS A 82 8.11 -9.19 -4.54
CA LYS A 82 8.84 -7.97 -4.15
C LYS A 82 9.38 -7.19 -5.34
N ARG A 83 10.01 -7.90 -6.30
CA ARG A 83 10.51 -7.28 -7.54
C ARG A 83 9.39 -6.68 -8.38
N ALA A 84 8.31 -7.44 -8.58
CA ALA A 84 7.14 -6.97 -9.32
C ALA A 84 6.49 -5.74 -8.65
N PHE A 85 6.36 -5.75 -7.32
CA PHE A 85 5.85 -4.62 -6.57
C PHE A 85 6.73 -3.38 -6.73
N LYS A 86 8.06 -3.50 -6.64
CA LYS A 86 8.97 -2.37 -6.86
C LYS A 86 8.80 -1.77 -8.27
N THR A 87 8.68 -2.61 -9.29
CA THR A 87 8.43 -2.16 -10.67
C THR A 87 7.08 -1.48 -10.79
N TYR A 88 6.03 -2.05 -10.21
CA TYR A 88 4.70 -1.44 -10.21
C TYR A 88 4.71 -0.08 -9.48
N LEU A 89 5.28 0.00 -8.29
CA LEU A 89 5.43 1.23 -7.51
C LEU A 89 6.10 2.35 -8.31
N ASP A 90 7.20 2.03 -9.01
CA ASP A 90 7.89 2.99 -9.88
C ASP A 90 7.01 3.47 -11.04
N LYS A 91 6.45 2.54 -11.82
CA LYS A 91 5.69 2.88 -13.03
C LYS A 91 4.37 3.54 -12.73
N GLN A 92 3.65 3.04 -11.73
CA GLN A 92 2.37 3.58 -11.30
C GLN A 92 2.55 5.00 -10.77
N CYS A 93 3.49 5.23 -9.85
CA CYS A 93 3.63 6.56 -9.25
C CYS A 93 4.28 7.57 -10.19
N ARG A 94 5.05 7.13 -11.19
CA ARG A 94 5.47 8.00 -12.30
C ARG A 94 4.28 8.43 -13.17
N TRP A 95 3.35 7.53 -13.47
CA TRP A 95 2.12 7.87 -14.20
C TRP A 95 1.26 8.86 -13.39
N VAL A 96 1.08 8.61 -12.09
CA VAL A 96 0.37 9.54 -11.19
C VAL A 96 1.05 10.91 -11.17
N ALA A 97 2.38 10.99 -11.03
CA ALA A 97 3.10 12.26 -11.09
C ALA A 97 2.85 13.00 -12.40
N SER A 98 2.86 12.27 -13.52
CA SER A 98 2.66 12.83 -14.86
C SER A 98 1.24 13.38 -15.08
N SER A 99 0.24 12.90 -14.34
CA SER A 99 -1.13 13.45 -14.43
C SER A 99 -1.29 14.79 -13.73
N TYR A 100 -0.33 15.19 -12.88
CA TYR A 100 -0.27 16.48 -12.19
C TYR A 100 0.60 17.52 -12.95
N ALA A 101 1.04 17.20 -14.17
CA ALA A 101 1.96 18.00 -14.97
C ALA A 101 3.33 18.20 -14.28
N SER A 102 3.89 19.41 -14.23
CA SER A 102 5.22 19.71 -13.68
C SER A 102 5.16 20.53 -12.38
N GLY A 103 6.29 20.60 -11.68
CA GLY A 103 6.43 21.38 -10.45
C GLY A 103 6.00 20.60 -9.20
N ASN A 104 5.80 21.32 -8.10
CA ASN A 104 5.63 20.75 -6.77
C ASN A 104 4.44 19.77 -6.67
N GLY A 105 3.37 19.97 -7.45
CA GLY A 105 2.21 19.08 -7.46
C GLY A 105 2.55 17.67 -7.95
N ALA A 106 3.44 17.55 -8.95
CA ALA A 106 3.88 16.25 -9.47
C ALA A 106 4.73 15.50 -8.45
N ASP A 107 5.65 16.20 -7.77
CA ASP A 107 6.49 15.61 -6.72
C ASP A 107 5.67 15.17 -5.51
N GLN A 108 4.70 15.98 -5.09
CA GLN A 108 3.76 15.64 -4.02
C GLN A 108 2.90 14.42 -4.39
N ALA A 109 2.33 14.41 -5.59
CA ALA A 109 1.53 13.28 -6.07
C ALA A 109 2.34 11.99 -6.18
N GLN A 110 3.61 12.07 -6.61
CA GLN A 110 4.51 10.92 -6.64
C GLN A 110 4.80 10.40 -5.23
N ALA A 111 5.14 11.28 -4.29
CA ALA A 111 5.45 10.91 -2.92
C ALA A 111 4.24 10.27 -2.21
N ALA A 112 3.06 10.87 -2.38
CA ALA A 112 1.80 10.36 -1.84
C ALA A 112 1.46 8.97 -2.41
N CYS A 113 1.48 8.82 -3.73
CA CYS A 113 1.24 7.53 -4.38
C CYS A 113 2.15 6.43 -3.84
N ARG A 114 3.45 6.75 -3.64
CA ARG A 114 4.40 5.77 -3.12
C ARG A 114 4.08 5.38 -1.69
N ALA A 115 3.81 6.35 -0.82
CA ALA A 115 3.43 6.09 0.56
C ALA A 115 2.17 5.20 0.63
N ASP A 116 1.11 5.55 -0.11
CA ASP A 116 -0.15 4.81 -0.13
C ASP A 116 0.02 3.36 -0.59
N LEU A 117 0.74 3.14 -1.70
CA LEU A 117 0.99 1.79 -2.22
C LEU A 117 1.87 0.96 -1.30
N ILE A 118 2.82 1.59 -0.60
CA ILE A 118 3.65 0.90 0.40
C ILE A 118 2.81 0.53 1.63
N GLU A 119 1.98 1.42 2.14
CA GLU A 119 1.08 1.14 3.26
C GLU A 119 0.09 0.00 2.94
N GLN A 120 -0.44 -0.03 1.71
CA GLN A 120 -1.23 -1.17 1.22
C GLN A 120 -0.41 -2.47 1.19
N ARG A 121 0.84 -2.40 0.71
CA ARG A 121 1.73 -3.56 0.67
C ARG A 121 2.07 -4.07 2.07
N LEU A 122 2.26 -3.18 3.03
CA LEU A 122 2.47 -3.52 4.44
C LEU A 122 1.29 -4.30 4.99
N SER A 123 0.06 -3.85 4.73
CA SER A 123 -1.16 -4.59 5.12
C SER A 123 -1.20 -5.99 4.50
N GLN A 124 -0.88 -6.11 3.21
CA GLN A 124 -0.82 -7.40 2.54
C GLN A 124 0.25 -8.33 3.14
N LEU A 125 1.46 -7.80 3.42
CA LEU A 125 2.52 -8.58 4.04
C LEU A 125 2.13 -9.04 5.44
N ALA A 126 1.51 -8.18 6.26
CA ALA A 126 1.02 -8.55 7.58
C ALA A 126 -0.02 -9.68 7.50
N ALA A 127 -0.94 -9.64 6.53
CA ALA A 127 -1.96 -10.67 6.36
C ALA A 127 -1.42 -12.05 5.92
N HIS A 128 -0.22 -12.11 5.31
CA HIS A 128 0.34 -13.35 4.75
C HIS A 128 1.60 -13.85 5.48
N ALA A 129 2.26 -12.99 6.25
CA ALA A 129 3.49 -13.31 6.98
C ALA A 129 3.34 -13.21 8.50
N GLY A 130 2.17 -12.80 9.00
CA GLY A 130 1.87 -12.74 10.43
C GLY A 130 1.37 -14.09 10.95
N ASN A 131 2.30 -14.91 11.45
CA ASN A 131 2.09 -15.77 12.61
C ASN A 131 3.19 -15.45 13.62
#